data_AF-A0A950TJ35-F1
#
_entry.id   AF-A0A950TJ35-F1
#
_cell.length_a   1.000
_cell.length_b   1.000
_cell.length_c   1.000
_cell.angle_alpha   90.00
_cell.angle_beta   90.00
_cell.angle_gamma   90.00
#
_symmetry.space_group_name_H-M   'P 1'
#
loop_
_entity.id
_entity.type
_entity.pdbx_description
1 polymer ?
#
loop_
_entity_poly.entity_id
_entity_poly.type
_entity_poly.pdbx_seq_one_letter_code
_entity_poly.pdbx_strand_id
1 'polypeptide(L)'
;ARDALKAKGYFIQPKVADIAEHLATVEHVDHMRFRTEFTPNIFNDIYTLYALNEGQTFRYSVSSAGAGGMVQMIPSTYRMIREHYPNAGLMPDFVEGMRNHVNATQAMLLYMQMTWNDMASSPTVTGAIASGQATQDQLMAAGYNSNPAKIPGYLNRGGTGWTSLIPAETKIYLQIYDALNNDVTIPARKQ
;
A
#
# COMPACT_ATOMS: atom_id res chain seq x y z
N ALA A 1 -11.32 -6.33 -8.62
CA ALA A 1 -11.57 -5.29 -7.59
C ALA A 1 -11.83 -3.90 -8.19
N ARG A 2 -10.91 -3.35 -9.00
CA ARG A 2 -11.05 -2.02 -9.64
C ARG A 2 -12.35 -1.87 -10.45
N ASP A 3 -12.67 -2.83 -11.30
CA ASP A 3 -13.88 -2.75 -12.13
C ASP A 3 -15.16 -2.80 -11.30
N ALA A 4 -15.16 -3.60 -10.23
CA ALA A 4 -16.27 -3.63 -9.28
C ALA A 4 -16.45 -2.31 -8.50
N LEU A 5 -15.37 -1.57 -8.26
CA LEU A 5 -15.44 -0.21 -7.72
C LEU A 5 -15.92 0.80 -8.77
N LYS A 6 -15.44 0.70 -10.01
CA LYS A 6 -15.87 1.53 -11.13
C LYS A 6 -17.37 1.41 -11.40
N ALA A 7 -17.91 0.19 -11.35
CA ALA A 7 -19.34 -0.07 -11.48
C ALA A 7 -20.19 0.60 -10.37
N LYS A 8 -19.56 0.94 -9.24
CA LYS A 8 -20.16 1.63 -8.10
C LYS A 8 -19.87 3.14 -8.09
N GLY A 9 -19.27 3.67 -9.16
CA GLY A 9 -18.95 5.09 -9.32
C GLY A 9 -17.61 5.52 -8.70
N TYR A 10 -16.78 4.59 -8.21
CA TYR A 10 -15.47 4.90 -7.66
C TYR A 10 -14.36 4.68 -8.69
N PHE A 11 -13.68 5.76 -9.06
CA PHE A 11 -12.58 5.75 -10.00
C PHE A 11 -11.25 5.63 -9.26
N ILE A 12 -10.47 4.63 -9.61
CA ILE A 12 -9.13 4.40 -9.06
C ILE A 12 -8.10 4.68 -10.16
N GLN A 13 -7.15 5.57 -9.86
CA GLN A 13 -6.04 5.89 -10.76
C GLN A 13 -5.26 4.61 -11.10
N PRO A 14 -4.89 4.37 -12.37
CA PRO A 14 -4.11 3.19 -12.75
C PRO A 14 -2.85 3.04 -11.89
N LYS A 15 -2.11 4.14 -11.69
CA LYS A 15 -0.91 4.17 -10.87
C LYS A 15 -1.16 3.79 -9.40
N VAL A 16 -2.31 4.14 -8.83
CA VAL A 16 -2.70 3.71 -7.47
C VAL A 16 -2.83 2.18 -7.42
N ALA A 17 -3.40 1.57 -8.47
CA ALA A 17 -3.55 0.12 -8.53
C ALA A 17 -2.20 -0.61 -8.71
N ASP A 18 -1.25 0.01 -9.41
CA ASP A 18 0.11 -0.53 -9.56
C ASP A 18 0.88 -0.47 -8.23
N ILE A 19 0.82 0.68 -7.53
CA ILE A 19 1.43 0.81 -6.20
C ILE A 19 0.78 -0.19 -5.24
N ALA A 20 -0.54 -0.35 -5.26
CA ALA A 20 -1.25 -1.26 -4.36
C ALA A 20 -0.80 -2.73 -4.53
N GLU A 21 -0.55 -3.15 -5.76
CA GLU A 21 -0.04 -4.50 -6.06
C GLU A 21 1.36 -4.72 -5.48
N HIS A 22 2.25 -3.74 -5.63
CA HIS A 22 3.57 -3.80 -5.00
C HIS A 22 3.47 -3.86 -3.48
N LEU A 23 2.66 -2.98 -2.88
CA LEU A 23 2.50 -2.95 -1.43
C LEU A 23 1.95 -4.28 -0.89
N ALA A 24 1.00 -4.92 -1.57
CA ALA A 24 0.50 -6.25 -1.19
C ALA A 24 1.58 -7.36 -1.20
N THR A 25 2.73 -7.12 -1.86
CA THR A 25 3.92 -7.97 -1.74
C THR A 25 4.80 -7.49 -0.59
N VAL A 26 5.09 -6.18 -0.51
CA VAL A 26 5.92 -5.57 0.55
C VAL A 26 5.40 -5.93 1.96
N GLU A 27 4.08 -5.94 2.16
CA GLU A 27 3.44 -6.28 3.45
C GLU A 27 3.83 -7.66 4.02
N HIS A 28 4.31 -8.60 3.17
CA HIS A 28 4.67 -9.96 3.59
C HIS A 28 6.16 -10.26 3.44
N VAL A 29 6.98 -9.24 3.16
CA VAL A 29 8.43 -9.39 3.17
C VAL A 29 8.92 -9.34 4.61
N ASP A 30 9.51 -10.43 5.08
CA ASP A 30 10.17 -10.45 6.37
C ASP A 30 11.42 -9.55 6.36
N HIS A 31 11.48 -8.59 7.29
CA HIS A 31 12.56 -7.59 7.36
C HIS A 31 13.94 -8.20 7.66
N MET A 32 14.01 -9.32 8.38
CA MET A 32 15.28 -9.99 8.65
C MET A 32 15.75 -10.73 7.41
N ARG A 33 14.87 -11.51 6.77
CA ARG A 33 15.17 -12.18 5.49
C ARG A 33 15.65 -11.17 4.44
N PHE A 34 14.96 -10.03 4.32
CA PHE A 34 15.35 -8.97 3.37
C PHE A 34 16.79 -8.46 3.58
N ARG A 35 17.28 -8.48 4.82
CA ARG A 35 18.64 -8.03 5.15
C ARG A 35 19.70 -9.10 4.97
N THR A 36 19.33 -10.38 5.05
CA THR A 36 20.29 -11.50 5.17
C THR A 36 20.27 -12.46 3.99
N GLU A 37 19.23 -12.44 3.16
CA GLU A 37 19.05 -13.34 2.04
C GLU A 37 19.14 -12.61 0.69
N PHE A 38 19.33 -13.38 -0.38
CA PHE A 38 19.27 -12.86 -1.74
C PHE A 38 17.83 -12.41 -2.08
N THR A 39 17.63 -11.11 -2.23
CA THR A 39 16.31 -10.46 -2.32
C THR A 39 15.34 -11.11 -3.31
N PRO A 40 15.74 -11.49 -4.54
CA PRO A 40 14.83 -12.14 -5.49
C PRO A 40 14.20 -13.44 -4.97
N ASN A 41 14.87 -14.20 -4.10
CA ASN A 41 14.31 -15.43 -3.53
C ASN A 41 13.09 -15.12 -2.63
N ILE A 42 13.13 -14.02 -1.90
CA ILE A 42 12.07 -13.62 -0.98
C ILE A 42 10.82 -13.22 -1.76
N PHE A 43 10.99 -12.46 -2.85
CA PHE A 43 9.88 -12.10 -3.74
C PHE A 43 9.31 -13.34 -4.44
N ASN A 44 10.16 -14.25 -4.91
CA ASN A 44 9.73 -15.50 -5.53
C ASN A 44 8.92 -16.38 -4.57
N ASP A 45 9.29 -16.45 -3.28
CA ASP A 45 8.50 -17.16 -2.27
C ASP A 45 7.09 -16.58 -2.16
N ILE A 46 6.97 -15.25 -2.06
CA ILE A 46 5.68 -14.56 -1.95
C ILE A 46 4.83 -14.76 -3.21
N TYR A 47 5.41 -14.61 -4.40
CA TYR A 47 4.70 -14.85 -5.65
C TYR A 47 4.30 -16.31 -5.81
N THR A 48 5.11 -17.25 -5.36
CA THR A 48 4.76 -18.68 -5.32
C THR A 48 3.55 -18.91 -4.41
N LEU A 49 3.49 -18.25 -3.24
CA LEU A 49 2.33 -18.33 -2.37
C LEU A 49 1.06 -17.76 -3.02
N TYR A 50 1.16 -16.67 -3.77
CA TYR A 50 0.04 -16.13 -4.54
C TYR A 50 -0.39 -17.07 -5.68
N ALA A 51 0.57 -17.66 -6.40
CA ALA A 51 0.28 -18.59 -7.49
C ALA A 51 -0.37 -19.90 -7.01
N LEU A 52 0.05 -20.43 -5.86
CA LEU A 52 -0.45 -21.70 -5.34
C LEU A 52 -1.76 -21.59 -4.55
N ASN A 53 -1.96 -20.48 -3.82
CA ASN A 53 -3.11 -20.34 -2.92
C ASN A 53 -4.15 -19.31 -3.41
N GLU A 54 -3.84 -18.53 -4.44
CA GLU A 54 -4.75 -17.56 -5.07
C GLU A 54 -5.49 -16.68 -4.03
N GLY A 55 -6.84 -16.69 -4.07
CA GLY A 55 -7.70 -15.94 -3.15
C GLY A 55 -7.60 -16.34 -1.67
N GLN A 56 -6.76 -17.32 -1.32
CA GLN A 56 -6.50 -17.79 0.04
C GLN A 56 -5.15 -17.33 0.59
N THR A 57 -4.27 -16.75 -0.25
CA THR A 57 -2.93 -16.32 0.17
C THR A 57 -3.00 -15.29 1.30
N PHE A 58 -2.25 -15.51 2.39
CA PHE A 58 -2.24 -14.65 3.58
C PHE A 58 -3.61 -14.40 4.25
N ARG A 59 -4.64 -15.20 3.95
CA ARG A 59 -6.00 -15.05 4.52
C ARG A 59 -6.01 -14.95 6.04
N TYR A 60 -5.12 -15.66 6.71
CA TYR A 60 -5.02 -15.70 8.18
C TYR A 60 -3.84 -14.90 8.74
N SER A 61 -3.13 -14.12 7.90
CA SER A 61 -2.03 -13.26 8.36
C SER A 61 -2.59 -12.13 9.23
N VAL A 62 -2.03 -11.98 10.43
CA VAL A 62 -2.39 -10.92 11.38
C VAL A 62 -1.12 -10.38 12.04
N SER A 63 -0.90 -9.06 11.97
CA SER A 63 0.21 -8.42 12.67
C SER A 63 -0.09 -8.17 14.16
N SER A 64 0.93 -7.79 14.93
CA SER A 64 0.77 -7.39 16.33
C SER A 64 -0.14 -6.17 16.52
N ALA A 65 -0.28 -5.31 15.51
CA ALA A 65 -1.19 -4.17 15.51
C ALA A 65 -2.62 -4.52 15.07
N GLY A 66 -2.89 -5.81 14.81
CA GLY A 66 -4.18 -6.29 14.32
C GLY A 66 -4.41 -6.04 12.82
N ALA A 67 -3.36 -5.70 12.06
CA ALA A 67 -3.45 -5.58 10.61
C ALA A 67 -3.73 -6.96 10.00
N GLY A 68 -4.68 -7.06 9.06
CA GLY A 68 -5.19 -8.35 8.60
C GLY A 68 -5.07 -8.61 7.11
N GLY A 69 -4.88 -9.88 6.75
CA GLY A 69 -5.00 -10.38 5.38
C GLY A 69 -3.84 -9.97 4.47
N MET A 70 -4.05 -10.12 3.16
CA MET A 70 -2.99 -9.86 2.17
C MET A 70 -2.57 -8.38 2.07
N VAL A 71 -3.44 -7.45 2.47
CA VAL A 71 -3.18 -6.00 2.38
C VAL A 71 -2.74 -5.40 3.71
N GLN A 72 -2.70 -6.20 4.79
CA GLN A 72 -2.35 -5.77 6.16
C GLN A 72 -3.01 -4.43 6.56
N MET A 73 -4.32 -4.30 6.30
CA MET A 73 -5.07 -3.10 6.74
C MET A 73 -5.48 -3.27 8.20
N ILE A 74 -5.38 -2.19 9.00
CA ILE A 74 -5.81 -2.18 10.41
C ILE A 74 -7.33 -1.90 10.56
N PRO A 75 -7.96 -2.35 11.66
CA PRO A 75 -9.42 -2.24 11.85
C PRO A 75 -9.97 -0.81 11.80
N SER A 76 -9.24 0.15 12.38
CA SER A 76 -9.66 1.56 12.41
C SER A 76 -9.68 2.18 11.01
N THR A 77 -8.65 1.92 10.20
CA THR A 77 -8.59 2.37 8.80
C THR A 77 -9.71 1.74 7.98
N TYR A 78 -9.94 0.43 8.14
CA TYR A 78 -11.04 -0.24 7.44
C TYR A 78 -12.40 0.36 7.78
N ARG A 79 -12.67 0.64 9.06
CA ARG A 79 -13.90 1.30 9.50
C ARG A 79 -14.07 2.67 8.84
N MET A 80 -13.03 3.51 8.89
CA MET A 80 -13.05 4.84 8.28
C MET A 80 -13.33 4.77 6.78
N ILE A 81 -12.73 3.81 6.06
CA ILE A 81 -13.00 3.63 4.63
C ILE A 81 -14.42 3.17 4.35
N ARG A 82 -14.97 2.30 5.20
CA ARG A 82 -16.39 1.90 5.08
C ARG A 82 -17.34 3.08 5.29
N GLU A 83 -17.03 3.96 6.24
CA GLU A 83 -17.83 5.16 6.52
C GLU A 83 -17.73 6.19 5.39
N HIS A 84 -16.53 6.37 4.81
CA HIS A 84 -16.30 7.33 3.73
C HIS A 84 -16.85 6.84 2.37
N TYR A 85 -16.88 5.52 2.17
CA TYR A 85 -17.30 4.90 0.90
C TYR A 85 -18.46 3.90 1.11
N PRO A 86 -19.63 4.35 1.60
CA PRO A 86 -20.72 3.44 1.97
C PRO A 86 -21.27 2.64 0.77
N ASN A 87 -21.27 3.23 -0.43
CA ASN A 87 -21.74 2.56 -1.64
C ASN A 87 -20.77 1.49 -2.16
N ALA A 88 -19.56 1.39 -1.59
CA ALA A 88 -18.59 0.36 -1.97
C ALA A 88 -19.06 -1.04 -1.56
N GLY A 89 -20.00 -1.15 -0.60
CA GLY A 89 -20.54 -2.43 -0.16
C GLY A 89 -19.48 -3.33 0.48
N LEU A 90 -18.51 -2.73 1.17
CA LEU A 90 -17.47 -3.44 1.92
C LEU A 90 -18.08 -4.22 3.09
N MET A 91 -17.59 -5.43 3.32
CA MET A 91 -18.09 -6.36 4.34
C MET A 91 -18.07 -5.71 5.73
N PRO A 92 -19.13 -5.87 6.55
CA PRO A 92 -19.22 -5.21 7.84
C PRO A 92 -18.24 -5.74 8.88
N ASP A 93 -18.03 -7.06 8.90
CA ASP A 93 -17.04 -7.69 9.75
C ASP A 93 -15.63 -7.49 9.16
N PHE A 94 -14.72 -6.96 9.98
CA PHE A 94 -13.35 -6.69 9.57
C PHE A 94 -12.58 -7.97 9.24
N VAL A 95 -12.74 -9.02 10.05
CA VAL A 95 -11.96 -10.26 9.91
C VAL A 95 -12.39 -10.99 8.62
N GLU A 96 -13.70 -11.13 8.39
CA GLU A 96 -14.23 -11.67 7.14
C GLU A 96 -13.82 -10.79 5.94
N GLY A 97 -13.90 -9.47 6.10
CA GLY A 97 -13.52 -8.51 5.07
C GLY A 97 -12.05 -8.60 4.65
N MET A 98 -11.12 -8.76 5.59
CA MET A 98 -9.69 -8.92 5.29
C MET A 98 -9.32 -10.32 4.79
N ARG A 99 -10.14 -11.34 5.13
CA ARG A 99 -10.00 -12.70 4.61
C ARG A 99 -10.48 -12.85 3.17
N ASN A 100 -11.37 -11.97 2.71
CA ASN A 100 -11.83 -11.93 1.34
C ASN A 100 -10.94 -10.99 0.52
N HIS A 101 -10.10 -11.55 -0.35
CA HIS A 101 -9.17 -10.77 -1.19
C HIS A 101 -9.84 -9.66 -1.98
N VAL A 102 -11.00 -9.93 -2.60
CA VAL A 102 -11.71 -8.91 -3.39
C VAL A 102 -12.10 -7.73 -2.50
N ASN A 103 -12.68 -8.01 -1.33
CA ASN A 103 -13.06 -6.98 -0.37
C ASN A 103 -11.84 -6.22 0.18
N ALA A 104 -10.79 -6.95 0.58
CA ALA A 104 -9.55 -6.38 1.08
C ALA A 104 -8.88 -5.46 0.05
N THR A 105 -8.77 -5.89 -1.21
CA THR A 105 -8.27 -5.05 -2.31
C THR A 105 -9.16 -3.84 -2.53
N GLN A 106 -10.48 -3.98 -2.49
CA GLN A 106 -11.37 -2.82 -2.66
C GLN A 106 -11.13 -1.78 -1.57
N ALA A 107 -11.02 -2.21 -0.31
CA ALA A 107 -10.70 -1.30 0.79
C ALA A 107 -9.33 -0.63 0.64
N MET A 108 -8.30 -1.40 0.27
CA MET A 108 -6.96 -0.88 0.01
C MET A 108 -6.96 0.17 -1.11
N LEU A 109 -7.59 -0.13 -2.25
CA LEU A 109 -7.66 0.80 -3.38
C LEU A 109 -8.40 2.09 -3.02
N LEU A 110 -9.50 2.01 -2.26
CA LEU A 110 -10.22 3.20 -1.79
C LEU A 110 -9.36 4.04 -0.84
N TYR A 111 -8.67 3.41 0.11
CA TYR A 111 -7.76 4.12 1.02
C TYR A 111 -6.61 4.79 0.28
N MET A 112 -6.00 4.09 -0.65
CA MET A 112 -4.90 4.64 -1.44
C MET A 112 -5.40 5.72 -2.39
N GLN A 113 -6.57 5.59 -3.00
CA GLN A 113 -7.13 6.65 -3.84
C GLN A 113 -7.46 7.91 -3.04
N MET A 114 -8.00 7.75 -1.83
CA MET A 114 -8.21 8.86 -0.90
C MET A 114 -6.88 9.56 -0.58
N THR A 115 -5.87 8.77 -0.21
CA THR A 115 -4.52 9.25 0.09
C THR A 115 -3.89 9.98 -1.10
N TRP A 116 -4.06 9.44 -2.31
CA TRP A 116 -3.60 10.06 -3.55
C TRP A 116 -4.22 11.45 -3.75
N ASN A 117 -5.54 11.56 -3.55
CA ASN A 117 -6.26 12.82 -3.70
C ASN A 117 -5.80 13.83 -2.64
N ASP A 118 -5.65 13.40 -1.39
CA ASP A 118 -5.16 14.25 -0.29
C ASP A 118 -3.75 14.77 -0.58
N MET A 119 -2.85 13.91 -1.06
CA MET A 119 -1.50 14.30 -1.45
C MET A 119 -1.48 15.29 -2.62
N ALA A 120 -2.31 15.05 -3.65
CA ALA A 120 -2.44 15.95 -4.79
C ALA A 120 -2.99 17.33 -4.36
N SER A 121 -3.79 17.40 -3.30
CA SER A 121 -4.30 18.66 -2.75
C SER A 121 -3.29 19.43 -1.88
N SER A 122 -2.17 18.81 -1.50
CA SER A 122 -1.18 19.40 -0.60
C SER A 122 -0.08 20.15 -1.38
N PRO A 123 0.07 21.49 -1.19
CA PRO A 123 1.14 22.26 -1.82
C PRO A 123 2.55 21.79 -1.42
N THR A 124 2.71 21.35 -0.17
CA THR A 124 3.98 20.78 0.31
C THR A 124 4.34 19.51 -0.46
N VAL A 125 3.38 18.59 -0.63
CA VAL A 125 3.61 17.32 -1.34
C VAL A 125 3.86 17.57 -2.82
N THR A 126 2.99 18.34 -3.47
CA THR A 126 3.14 18.66 -4.90
C THR A 126 4.43 19.43 -5.18
N GLY A 127 4.83 20.36 -4.30
CA GLY A 127 6.11 21.06 -4.39
C GLY A 127 7.32 20.13 -4.24
N ALA A 128 7.27 19.16 -3.32
CA ALA A 128 8.33 18.17 -3.16
C ALA A 128 8.45 17.22 -4.36
N ILE A 129 7.34 16.87 -5.00
CA ILE A 129 7.35 16.08 -6.24
C ILE A 129 7.93 16.91 -7.38
N ALA A 130 7.46 18.16 -7.56
CA ALA A 130 7.91 19.04 -8.63
C ALA A 130 9.40 19.39 -8.56
N SER A 131 9.96 19.48 -7.34
CA SER A 131 11.39 19.74 -7.13
C SER A 131 12.27 18.50 -7.21
N GLY A 132 11.68 17.30 -7.35
CA GLY A 132 12.41 16.04 -7.31
C GLY A 132 12.87 15.61 -5.91
N GLN A 133 12.39 16.26 -4.85
CA GLN A 133 12.69 15.88 -3.46
C GLN A 133 12.11 14.51 -3.07
N ALA A 134 10.97 14.14 -3.64
CA ALA A 134 10.34 12.84 -3.43
C ALA A 134 9.55 12.41 -4.67
N THR A 135 9.40 11.10 -4.87
CA THR A 135 8.51 10.57 -5.90
C THR A 135 7.12 10.31 -5.34
N GLN A 136 6.10 10.34 -6.21
CA GLN A 136 4.72 9.99 -5.82
C GLN A 136 4.66 8.59 -5.18
N ASP A 137 5.40 7.62 -5.72
CA ASP A 137 5.39 6.22 -5.26
C ASP A 137 5.96 6.11 -3.84
N GLN A 138 7.08 6.79 -3.56
CA GLN A 138 7.67 6.84 -2.21
C GLN A 138 6.72 7.45 -1.18
N LEU A 139 6.01 8.53 -1.55
CA LEU A 139 5.08 9.19 -0.63
C LEU A 139 3.86 8.31 -0.36
N MET A 140 3.33 7.64 -1.39
CA MET A 140 2.21 6.70 -1.25
C MET A 140 2.60 5.49 -0.40
N ALA A 141 3.75 4.87 -0.64
CA ALA A 141 4.27 3.74 0.14
C ALA A 141 4.54 4.13 1.60
N ALA A 142 5.23 5.25 1.83
CA ALA A 142 5.48 5.75 3.18
C ALA A 142 4.19 6.11 3.92
N GLY A 143 3.23 6.72 3.22
CA GLY A 143 1.91 7.06 3.77
C GLY A 143 1.12 5.83 4.18
N TYR A 144 1.13 4.78 3.35
CA TYR A 144 0.44 3.53 3.65
C TYR A 144 0.94 2.89 4.96
N ASN A 145 2.27 2.80 5.15
CA ASN A 145 2.87 2.18 6.34
C ASN A 145 2.87 3.09 7.59
N SER A 146 3.02 4.42 7.47
CA SER A 146 3.31 5.31 8.61
C SER A 146 2.25 6.36 8.98
N ASN A 147 1.14 6.40 8.23
CA ASN A 147 0.08 7.41 8.20
C ASN A 147 0.35 8.58 7.23
N PRO A 148 -0.47 8.77 6.17
CA PRO A 148 -0.23 9.79 5.14
C PRO A 148 -0.33 11.23 5.68
N ALA A 149 -1.09 11.47 6.74
CA ALA A 149 -1.23 12.80 7.33
C ALA A 149 0.09 13.37 7.89
N LYS A 150 1.09 12.51 8.15
CA LYS A 150 2.41 12.92 8.65
C LYS A 150 3.37 13.34 7.54
N ILE A 151 3.11 12.94 6.30
CA ILE A 151 4.01 13.11 5.15
C ILE A 151 4.40 14.58 4.92
N PRO A 152 3.47 15.56 4.88
CA PRO A 152 3.84 16.97 4.72
C PRO A 152 4.80 17.46 5.82
N GLY A 153 4.62 17.00 7.06
CA GLY A 153 5.47 17.35 8.18
C GLY A 153 6.91 16.81 8.04
N TYR A 154 7.08 15.61 7.50
CA TYR A 154 8.41 15.07 7.20
C TYR A 154 9.10 15.84 6.07
N LEU A 155 8.37 16.14 4.99
CA LEU A 155 8.88 16.90 3.85
C LEU A 155 9.33 18.30 4.25
N ASN A 156 8.51 19.04 4.99
CA ASN A 156 8.82 20.41 5.43
C ASN A 156 10.05 20.47 6.34
N ARG A 157 10.21 19.51 7.26
CA ARG A 157 11.32 19.52 8.23
C ARG A 157 12.62 18.96 7.66
N GLY A 158 12.53 17.94 6.81
CA GLY A 158 13.71 17.22 6.35
C GLY A 158 14.21 17.58 4.96
N GLY A 159 13.41 18.29 4.15
CA GLY A 159 13.78 18.61 2.77
C GLY A 159 14.18 17.35 2.00
N THR A 160 15.31 17.40 1.30
CA THR A 160 15.89 16.24 0.58
C THR A 160 16.19 15.05 1.51
N GLY A 161 16.41 15.28 2.80
CA GLY A 161 16.63 14.27 3.82
C GLY A 161 15.37 13.81 4.58
N TRP A 162 14.15 14.10 4.08
CA TRP A 162 12.89 13.80 4.79
C TRP A 162 12.72 12.34 5.22
N THR A 163 13.26 11.39 4.45
CA THR A 163 13.23 9.96 4.79
C THR A 163 14.02 9.64 6.07
N SER A 164 14.92 10.52 6.52
CA SER A 164 15.58 10.36 7.82
C SER A 164 14.62 10.50 9.01
N LEU A 165 13.49 11.20 8.82
CA LEU A 165 12.51 11.55 9.85
C LEU A 165 11.34 10.57 9.95
N ILE A 166 11.18 9.66 8.98
CA ILE A 166 10.12 8.64 9.02
C ILE A 166 10.50 7.52 10.01
N PRO A 167 9.54 6.72 10.50
CA PRO A 167 9.82 5.59 11.39
C PRO A 167 10.82 4.59 10.80
N ALA A 168 11.61 3.94 11.65
CA ALA A 168 12.64 2.99 11.21
C ALA A 168 12.06 1.83 10.38
N GLU A 169 10.88 1.35 10.75
CA GLU A 169 10.13 0.34 10.00
C GLU A 169 9.79 0.83 8.58
N THR A 170 9.26 2.04 8.46
CA THR A 170 8.92 2.66 7.18
C THR A 170 10.14 2.88 6.29
N LYS A 171 11.33 3.11 6.86
CA LYS A 171 12.57 3.19 6.06
C LYS A 171 12.89 1.85 5.38
N ILE A 172 12.77 0.74 6.12
CA ILE A 172 12.97 -0.61 5.58
C ILE A 172 11.88 -0.90 4.54
N TYR A 173 10.65 -0.53 4.83
CA TYR A 173 9.50 -0.68 3.93
C TYR A 173 9.76 0.00 2.56
N LEU A 174 10.30 1.22 2.56
CA LEU A 174 10.70 1.89 1.31
C LEU A 174 11.84 1.19 0.59
N GLN A 175 12.84 0.66 1.32
CA GLN A 175 13.92 -0.12 0.70
C GLN A 175 13.41 -1.38 0.01
N ILE A 176 12.46 -2.09 0.63
CA ILE A 176 11.81 -3.27 0.04
C ILE A 176 11.03 -2.86 -1.21
N TYR A 177 10.27 -1.77 -1.13
CA TYR A 177 9.49 -1.24 -2.26
C TYR A 177 10.40 -0.88 -3.45
N ASP A 178 11.51 -0.19 -3.19
CA ASP A 178 12.49 0.18 -4.22
C ASP A 178 13.17 -1.06 -4.83
N ALA A 179 13.54 -2.05 -4.00
CA ALA A 179 14.09 -3.31 -4.49
C ALA A 179 13.11 -4.07 -5.39
N LEU A 180 11.83 -4.12 -5.02
CA LEU A 180 10.80 -4.78 -5.81
C LEU A 180 10.66 -4.14 -7.21
N ASN A 181 10.67 -2.81 -7.29
CA ASN A 181 10.58 -2.10 -8.57
C ASN A 181 11.79 -2.36 -9.50
N ASN A 182 12.97 -2.60 -8.92
CA ASN A 182 14.19 -2.84 -9.69
C ASN A 182 14.31 -4.31 -10.13
N ASP A 183 13.87 -5.25 -9.29
CA ASP A 183 14.09 -6.68 -9.49
C ASP A 183 12.92 -7.36 -10.24
N VAL A 184 11.72 -6.76 -10.22
CA VAL A 184 10.52 -7.33 -10.84
C VAL A 184 9.98 -6.43 -11.94
N THR A 185 10.03 -6.91 -13.18
CA THR A 185 9.35 -6.24 -14.29
C THR A 185 7.87 -6.60 -14.28
N ILE A 186 7.03 -5.76 -13.67
CA ILE A 186 5.57 -5.86 -13.83
C ILE A 186 5.16 -5.04 -15.06
N PRO A 187 4.61 -5.65 -16.12
CA PRO A 187 4.15 -4.90 -17.29
C PRO A 187 3.02 -3.94 -16.90
N ALA A 188 3.10 -2.69 -17.38
CA ALA A 188 2.07 -1.67 -17.11
C ALA A 188 0.68 -2.20 -17.52
N ARG A 189 -0.30 -2.05 -16.64
CA ARG A 189 -1.66 -2.56 -16.90
C ARG A 189 -2.30 -1.77 -18.05
N LYS A 190 -2.89 -2.49 -19.00
CA LYS A 190 -3.67 -1.90 -20.09
C LYS A 190 -4.87 -1.13 -19.50
N GLN A 191 -5.18 0.01 -20.12
CA GLN A 191 -6.23 0.95 -19.70
C GLN A 191 -7.60 0.30 -19.66
#